data_AF-A0A133XU91-F1
#
_entry.id   AF-A0A133XU91-F1
#
_cell.length_a   1.000
_cell.length_b   1.000
_cell.length_c   1.000
_cell.angle_alpha   90.00
_cell.angle_beta   90.00
_cell.angle_gamma   90.00
#
_symmetry.space_group_name_H-M   'P 1'
#
loop_
_entity.id
_entity.type
_entity.pdbx_description
1 polymer ?
#
loop_
_entity_poly.entity_id
_entity_poly.type
_entity_poly.pdbx_seq_one_letter_code
_entity_poly.pdbx_strand_id
1 'polypeptide(L)'
;MITEFDSITYSNAGRGLQCLLKTERALNNINTNKDKIILIEEPENHFSYSNMNNLIDILQENSNKESSQIIISTHSSFVLNKLGLENLILLSNKKSSKITNLSSDTEKYFKAISGYDTCGDGGIIVKKIE
;
A
#
# COMPACT_ATOMS: atom_id res chain seq x y z
N MET A 1 24.85 -0.85 -13.02
CA MET A 1 24.59 -1.86 -11.96
C MET A 1 23.50 -2.77 -12.49
N ILE A 2 23.81 -4.05 -12.72
CA ILE A 2 22.79 -5.05 -13.07
C ILE A 2 22.12 -5.42 -11.75
N THR A 3 20.82 -5.14 -11.63
CA THR A 3 20.06 -5.53 -10.44
C THR A 3 19.69 -7.01 -10.62
N GLU A 4 20.22 -7.88 -9.78
CA GLU A 4 19.87 -9.30 -9.74
C GLU A 4 19.12 -9.58 -8.44
N PHE A 5 18.05 -10.38 -8.55
CA PHE A 5 17.30 -10.90 -7.41
C PHE A 5 17.15 -12.40 -7.63
N ASP A 6 17.60 -13.19 -6.66
CA ASP A 6 17.58 -14.66 -6.70
C ASP A 6 18.19 -15.26 -7.99
N SER A 7 19.35 -14.73 -8.40
CA SER A 7 20.07 -15.11 -9.64
C SER A 7 19.33 -14.83 -10.96
N ILE A 8 18.22 -14.07 -10.91
CA ILE A 8 17.49 -13.61 -12.10
C ILE A 8 17.83 -12.13 -12.34
N THR A 9 18.30 -11.83 -13.55
CA THR A 9 18.51 -10.45 -13.99
C THR A 9 17.20 -9.68 -13.98
N TYR A 10 17.19 -8.42 -13.53
CA TYR A 10 16.00 -7.58 -13.51
C TYR A 10 15.22 -7.56 -14.84
N SER A 11 15.92 -7.55 -15.97
CA SER A 11 15.32 -7.61 -17.31
C SER A 11 14.53 -8.89 -17.57
N ASN A 12 14.87 -9.99 -16.89
CA ASN A 12 14.29 -11.32 -17.04
C ASN A 12 13.26 -11.65 -15.96
N ALA A 13 13.14 -10.79 -14.93
CA ALA A 13 12.12 -10.93 -13.90
C ALA A 13 10.71 -10.63 -14.46
N GLY A 14 9.67 -11.32 -13.97
CA GLY A 14 8.28 -10.98 -14.30
C GLY A 14 7.91 -9.57 -13.84
N ARG A 15 6.93 -8.92 -14.50
CA ARG A 15 6.55 -7.51 -14.24
C ARG A 15 6.19 -7.24 -12.78
N GLY A 16 5.53 -8.19 -12.10
CA GLY A 16 5.23 -8.07 -10.67
C GLY A 16 6.48 -8.04 -9.79
N LEU A 17 7.46 -8.92 -10.06
CA LEU A 17 8.74 -8.92 -9.33
C LEU A 17 9.55 -7.66 -9.64
N GLN A 18 9.56 -7.21 -10.89
CA GLN A 18 10.19 -5.94 -11.27
C GLN A 18 9.57 -4.73 -10.57
N CYS A 19 8.27 -4.75 -10.32
CA CYS A 19 7.55 -3.73 -9.57
C CYS A 19 7.93 -3.79 -8.08
N LEU A 20 7.94 -4.97 -7.47
CA LEU A 20 8.33 -5.16 -6.06
C LEU A 20 9.74 -4.63 -5.80
N LEU A 21 10.70 -5.00 -6.65
CA LEU A 21 12.10 -4.58 -6.53
C LEU A 21 12.26 -3.06 -6.68
N LYS A 22 11.46 -2.42 -7.54
CA LYS A 22 11.45 -0.95 -7.66
C LYS A 22 10.94 -0.31 -6.38
N THR A 23 9.84 -0.82 -5.84
CA THR A 23 9.23 -0.32 -4.60
C THR A 23 10.17 -0.50 -3.41
N GLU A 24 10.76 -1.68 -3.22
CA GLU A 24 11.74 -1.94 -2.17
C GLU A 24 12.98 -1.04 -2.27
N ARG A 25 13.52 -0.82 -3.48
CA ARG A 25 14.66 0.08 -3.65
C ARG A 25 14.28 1.53 -3.40
N ALA A 26 13.10 1.94 -3.83
CA ALA A 26 12.58 3.28 -3.54
C ALA A 26 12.46 3.49 -2.03
N LEU A 27 11.92 2.50 -1.30
CA LEU A 27 11.78 2.48 0.17
C LEU A 27 13.13 2.43 0.90
N ASN A 28 14.07 1.59 0.48
CA ASN A 28 15.38 1.48 1.14
C ASN A 28 16.26 2.71 0.93
N ASN A 29 16.11 3.41 -0.20
CA ASN A 29 16.77 4.70 -0.45
C ASN A 29 16.24 5.83 0.47
N ILE A 30 15.18 5.61 1.25
CA ILE A 30 14.57 6.62 2.13
C ILE A 30 15.39 6.87 3.38
N ASN A 31 16.11 5.86 3.89
CA ASN A 31 16.95 5.96 5.10
C ASN A 31 18.07 7.04 5.05
N THR A 32 18.24 7.76 3.94
CA THR A 32 19.31 8.74 3.74
C THR A 32 18.85 10.20 3.72
N ASN A 33 17.55 10.50 3.62
CA ASN A 33 17.03 11.87 3.54
C ASN A 33 15.69 11.96 4.28
N LYS A 34 15.58 12.87 5.25
CA LYS A 34 14.32 13.19 5.95
C LYS A 34 13.29 13.78 4.98
N ASP A 35 12.01 13.55 5.26
CA ASP A 35 10.83 14.12 4.58
C ASP A 35 10.58 13.63 3.14
N LYS A 36 10.31 12.33 2.95
CA LYS A 36 9.92 11.77 1.64
C LYS A 36 8.45 11.35 1.60
N ILE A 37 7.77 11.69 0.50
CA ILE A 37 6.42 11.19 0.19
C ILE A 37 6.56 10.06 -0.82
N ILE A 38 5.97 8.90 -0.51
CA ILE A 38 5.88 7.74 -1.40
C ILE A 38 4.45 7.66 -1.90
N LEU A 39 4.27 7.58 -3.21
CA LEU A 39 2.98 7.37 -3.84
C LEU A 39 2.95 6.00 -4.51
N ILE A 40 1.94 5.19 -4.17
CA ILE A 40 1.71 3.87 -4.77
C ILE A 40 0.30 3.88 -5.36
N GLU A 41 0.21 3.80 -6.68
CA GLU A 41 -1.07 3.82 -7.39
C GLU A 41 -1.51 2.40 -7.76
N GLU A 42 -2.74 2.03 -7.36
CA GLU A 42 -3.43 0.77 -7.65
C GLU A 42 -2.49 -0.47 -7.68
N PRO A 43 -1.82 -0.80 -6.55
CA PRO A 43 -0.84 -1.89 -6.52
C PRO A 43 -1.43 -3.24 -6.96
N GLU A 44 -2.74 -3.45 -6.81
CA GLU A 44 -3.44 -4.68 -7.15
C GLU A 44 -3.38 -5.05 -8.64
N ASN A 45 -3.16 -4.07 -9.53
CA ASN A 45 -3.12 -4.31 -10.98
C ASN A 45 -1.84 -5.02 -11.44
N HIS A 46 -0.80 -5.06 -10.61
CA HIS A 46 0.52 -5.54 -11.00
C HIS A 46 1.11 -6.61 -10.06
N PHE A 47 0.49 -6.85 -8.91
CA PHE A 47 0.94 -7.83 -7.93
C PHE A 47 0.02 -9.05 -7.87
N SER A 48 0.63 -10.24 -7.74
CA SER A 48 -0.11 -11.42 -7.30
C SER A 48 -0.57 -11.24 -5.85
N TYR A 49 -1.55 -12.02 -5.41
CA TYR A 49 -2.05 -11.95 -4.03
C TYR A 49 -0.95 -12.13 -2.97
N SER A 50 0.00 -13.04 -3.20
CA SER A 50 1.16 -13.23 -2.32
C SER A 50 2.08 -12.02 -2.30
N ASN A 51 2.36 -11.42 -3.46
CA ASN A 51 3.22 -10.23 -3.53
C ASN A 51 2.54 -8.99 -2.95
N MET A 52 1.21 -8.90 -3.01
CA MET A 52 0.45 -7.85 -2.37
C MET A 52 0.56 -7.93 -0.84
N ASN A 53 0.47 -9.13 -0.26
CA ASN A 53 0.70 -9.29 1.18
C ASN A 53 2.12 -8.86 1.56
N ASN A 54 3.14 -9.30 0.80
CA ASN A 54 4.52 -8.86 1.05
C ASN A 54 4.68 -7.33 0.96
N LEU A 55 4.05 -6.69 -0.03
CA LEU A 55 4.06 -5.24 -0.17
C LEU A 55 3.41 -4.58 1.06
N ILE A 56 2.25 -5.05 1.50
CA ILE A 56 1.55 -4.54 2.69
C ILE A 56 2.45 -4.65 3.94
N ASP A 57 3.08 -5.79 4.14
CA ASP A 57 3.98 -6.03 5.29
C ASP A 57 5.16 -5.04 5.26
N ILE A 58 5.81 -4.87 4.09
CA ILE A 58 6.88 -3.91 3.89
C ILE A 58 6.42 -2.48 4.19
N LEU A 59 5.20 -2.09 3.78
CA LEU A 59 4.67 -0.75 4.01
C LEU A 59 4.40 -0.49 5.50
N GLN A 60 3.84 -1.48 6.20
CA GLN A 60 3.60 -1.42 7.65
C GLN A 60 4.92 -1.35 8.46
N GLU A 61 5.97 -2.04 8.01
CA GLU A 61 7.29 -1.94 8.63
C GLU A 61 7.94 -0.56 8.43
N ASN A 62 7.74 0.05 7.25
CA ASN A 62 8.33 1.34 6.92
C ASN A 62 7.56 2.53 7.50
N SER A 63 6.24 2.44 7.71
CA SER A 63 5.48 3.48 8.40
C SER A 63 5.91 3.70 9.86
N ASN A 64 6.45 2.68 10.52
CA ASN A 64 6.98 2.83 11.87
C ASN A 64 8.29 3.65 11.94
N LYS A 65 8.83 4.11 10.81
CA LYS A 65 10.05 4.91 10.73
C LYS A 65 9.66 6.37 10.48
N GLU A 66 9.99 7.27 11.40
CA GLU A 66 9.56 8.68 11.46
C GLU A 66 9.98 9.61 10.29
N SER A 67 10.33 9.08 9.11
CA SER A 67 10.94 9.84 8.02
C SER A 67 10.25 9.74 6.66
N SER A 68 9.14 9.01 6.54
CA SER A 68 8.40 8.90 5.27
C SER A 68 6.89 8.85 5.41
N GLN A 69 6.21 9.67 4.62
CA GLN A 69 4.76 9.61 4.43
C GLN A 69 4.45 8.71 3.23
N ILE A 70 3.54 7.76 3.40
CA ILE A 70 3.11 6.87 2.32
C ILE A 70 1.66 7.20 1.96
N ILE A 71 1.40 7.36 0.65
CA ILE A 71 0.07 7.55 0.08
C ILE A 71 -0.18 6.41 -0.88
N ILE A 72 -1.29 5.70 -0.69
CA ILE A 72 -1.67 4.56 -1.52
C ILE A 72 -3.04 4.83 -2.10
N SER A 73 -3.18 4.75 -3.42
CA SER A 73 -4.48 4.69 -4.08
C SER A 73 -4.83 3.22 -4.37
N THR A 74 -6.09 2.84 -4.17
CA THR A 74 -6.56 1.48 -4.44
C THR A 74 -8.05 1.47 -4.70
N HIS A 75 -8.49 0.51 -5.51
CA HIS A 75 -9.88 0.09 -5.66
C HIS A 75 -10.18 -1.18 -4.86
N SER A 76 -9.17 -1.77 -4.22
CA SER A 76 -9.27 -3.03 -3.53
C SER A 76 -9.66 -2.87 -2.06
N SER A 77 -10.87 -3.32 -1.72
CA SER A 77 -11.32 -3.50 -0.34
C SER A 77 -10.35 -4.38 0.47
N PHE A 78 -9.64 -5.31 -0.18
CA PHE A 78 -8.64 -6.15 0.47
C PHE A 78 -7.42 -5.36 0.95
N VAL A 79 -6.83 -4.53 0.08
CA VAL A 79 -5.66 -3.69 0.41
C VAL A 79 -6.02 -2.74 1.54
N LEU A 80 -7.20 -2.13 1.43
CA LEU A 80 -7.75 -1.26 2.44
C LEU A 80 -7.83 -1.95 3.82
N ASN A 81 -8.55 -3.07 3.89
CA ASN A 81 -8.81 -3.73 5.16
C ASN A 81 -7.52 -4.21 5.82
N LYS A 82 -6.55 -4.72 5.05
CA LYS A 82 -5.25 -5.15 5.57
C LYS A 82 -4.44 -4.00 6.16
N LEU A 83 -4.42 -2.86 5.48
CA LEU A 83 -3.71 -1.68 5.96
C LEU A 83 -4.43 -0.97 7.10
N GLY A 84 -5.74 -1.21 7.26
CA GLY A 84 -6.60 -0.56 8.23
C GLY A 84 -7.41 0.60 7.64
N LEU A 85 -8.46 1.01 8.33
CA LEU A 85 -9.40 2.03 7.86
C LEU A 85 -9.10 3.44 8.41
N GLU A 86 -8.13 3.54 9.31
CA GLU A 86 -7.61 4.80 9.83
C GLU A 86 -6.92 5.62 8.73
N ASN A 87 -7.04 6.95 8.85
CA ASN A 87 -6.45 7.94 7.91
C ASN A 87 -6.85 7.74 6.44
N LEU A 88 -8.05 7.20 6.21
CA LEU A 88 -8.61 6.98 4.88
C LEU A 88 -9.31 8.22 4.32
N ILE A 89 -9.04 8.48 3.04
CA ILE A 89 -9.71 9.46 2.19
C ILE A 89 -10.43 8.69 1.09
N LEU A 90 -11.76 8.70 1.11
CA LEU A 90 -12.59 8.14 0.04
C LEU A 90 -12.84 9.20 -1.02
N LEU A 91 -12.53 8.89 -2.27
CA LEU A 91 -12.80 9.76 -3.43
C LEU A 91 -13.92 9.15 -4.27
N SER A 92 -15.03 9.88 -4.41
CA SER A 92 -16.16 9.48 -5.25
C SER A 92 -16.87 10.71 -5.80
N ASN A 93 -17.29 10.66 -7.09
CA ASN A 93 -18.06 11.72 -7.74
C ASN A 93 -17.47 13.13 -7.55
N LYS A 94 -16.13 13.27 -7.68
CA LYS A 94 -15.36 14.52 -7.48
C LYS A 94 -15.47 15.11 -6.05
N LYS A 95 -15.90 14.32 -5.08
CA LYS A 95 -15.94 14.67 -3.65
C LYS A 95 -14.98 13.78 -2.89
N SER A 96 -14.43 14.32 -1.81
CA SER A 96 -13.60 13.59 -0.86
C SER A 96 -14.29 13.50 0.50
N SER A 97 -14.33 12.32 1.08
CA SER A 97 -14.80 12.07 2.44
C SER A 97 -13.68 11.42 3.24
N LYS A 98 -13.53 11.78 4.52
CA LYS A 98 -12.58 11.14 5.42
C LYS A 98 -13.34 10.29 6.42
N ILE A 99 -12.79 9.11 6.74
CA ILE A 99 -13.24 8.37 7.92
C ILE A 99 -12.59 9.02 9.14
N THR A 100 -13.42 9.59 10.01
CA THR A 100 -13.00 10.20 11.27
C THR A 100 -13.66 9.45 12.42
N ASN A 101 -12.96 9.26 13.54
CA ASN A 101 -13.47 8.58 14.75
C ASN A 101 -13.90 7.12 14.55
N LEU A 102 -13.05 6.29 13.93
CA LEU A 102 -13.25 4.85 13.95
C LEU A 102 -12.81 4.28 15.31
N SER A 103 -13.62 3.39 15.90
CA SER A 103 -13.21 2.71 17.13
C SER A 103 -12.11 1.68 16.86
N SER A 104 -11.22 1.47 17.82
CA SER A 104 -10.15 0.47 17.72
C SER A 104 -10.67 -0.95 17.48
N ASP A 105 -11.85 -1.26 18.01
CA ASP A 105 -12.47 -2.59 17.85
C ASP A 105 -13.00 -2.78 16.43
N THR A 106 -13.57 -1.73 15.84
CA THR A 106 -13.99 -1.73 14.44
C THR A 106 -12.79 -1.86 13.50
N GLU A 107 -11.68 -1.19 13.81
CA GLU A 107 -10.44 -1.30 13.02
C GLU A 107 -9.88 -2.73 13.04
N LYS A 108 -9.79 -3.34 14.24
CA LYS A 108 -9.36 -4.74 14.39
C LYS A 108 -10.28 -5.71 13.67
N TYR A 109 -11.59 -5.45 13.73
CA TYR A 109 -12.59 -6.25 13.02
C TYR A 109 -12.30 -6.28 11.51
N PHE A 110 -12.18 -5.11 10.86
CA PHE A 110 -11.93 -5.04 9.42
C PHE A 110 -10.57 -5.61 9.01
N LYS A 111 -9.52 -5.42 9.83
CA LYS A 111 -8.22 -6.07 9.62
C LYS A 111 -8.33 -7.61 9.64
N ALA A 112 -9.14 -8.16 10.54
CA ALA A 112 -9.37 -9.61 10.63
C ALA A 112 -10.16 -10.17 9.43
N ILE A 113 -11.11 -9.41 8.89
CA ILE A 113 -11.98 -9.82 7.77
C ILE A 113 -11.53 -9.27 6.40
N SER A 114 -10.22 -9.18 6.18
CA SER A 114 -9.66 -8.52 4.97
C SER A 114 -10.17 -8.99 3.60
N GLY A 115 -10.70 -10.21 3.49
CA GLY A 115 -11.27 -10.71 2.23
C GLY A 115 -12.68 -10.20 1.87
N TYR A 116 -13.32 -9.39 2.72
CA TYR A 116 -14.67 -8.88 2.49
C TYR A 116 -14.68 -7.54 1.76
N ASP A 117 -15.65 -7.37 0.86
CA ASP A 117 -15.87 -6.09 0.21
C ASP A 117 -16.45 -5.07 1.21
N THR A 118 -15.74 -3.97 1.40
CA THR A 118 -16.01 -2.96 2.44
C THR A 118 -16.39 -1.61 1.85
N CYS A 119 -16.01 -1.32 0.59
CA CYS A 119 -16.30 -0.04 -0.06
C CYS A 119 -17.26 -0.15 -1.25
N GLY A 120 -17.54 -1.35 -1.76
CA GLY A 120 -18.43 -1.55 -2.91
C GLY A 120 -17.83 -1.03 -4.22
N ASP A 121 -18.58 -1.19 -5.31
CA ASP A 121 -18.15 -0.80 -6.66
C ASP A 121 -18.26 0.73 -6.86
N GLY A 122 -17.12 1.45 -6.87
CA GLY A 122 -17.06 2.76 -7.56
C GLY A 122 -16.25 3.90 -6.93
N GLY A 123 -15.45 3.67 -5.90
CA GLY A 123 -14.58 4.70 -5.30
C GLY A 123 -13.08 4.46 -5.54
N ILE A 124 -12.30 5.53 -5.66
CA ILE A 124 -10.84 5.47 -5.43
C ILE A 124 -10.62 5.70 -3.94
N ILE A 125 -9.92 4.79 -3.30
CA ILE A 125 -9.56 4.91 -1.89
C ILE A 125 -8.13 5.41 -1.82
N VAL A 126 -7.91 6.51 -1.12
CA VAL A 126 -6.57 7.03 -0.83
C VAL A 126 -6.30 6.87 0.66
N LYS A 127 -5.32 6.04 1.01
CA LYS A 127 -4.85 5.87 2.38
C LYS A 127 -3.56 6.64 2.59
N LYS A 128 -3.52 7.45 3.64
CA LYS A 128 -2.29 8.04 4.17
C LYS A 128 -1.78 7.15 5.31
N ILE A 129 -0.52 6.74 5.23
CA ILE A 129 0.20 6.06 6.29
C ILE A 129 1.29 7.03 6.78
N GLU A 130 1.25 7.33 8.07
CA GLU A 130 2.21 8.18 8.80
C GLU A 130 3.10 7.33 9.69
#